data_AF-A0AAD7WPW1-F1
#
_entry.id   AF-A0AAD7WPW1-F1
#
_cell.length_a   1.000
_cell.length_b   1.000
_cell.length_c   1.000
_cell.angle_alpha   90.00
_cell.angle_beta   90.00
_cell.angle_gamma   90.00
#
_symmetry.space_group_name_H-M   'P 1'
#
loop_
_entity.id
_entity.type
_entity.pdbx_description
1 polymer ?
#
loop_
_entity_poly.entity_id
_entity_poly.type
_entity_poly.pdbx_seq_one_letter_code
_entity_poly.pdbx_strand_id
1 'polypeptide(L)'
;MEKVRRVEAAQGEQRYGESWRVINEMSGRKRAKEGQVAGNSLEERVNSWFTDFRNLLGTHPTVEGAEEEIPALLTNLNIDDGPFTVMELARVKSTLKQGKSAGPDSIPQRSSRIVTSMTSSWRYATLLW
;
A
#
# COMPACT_ATOMS: atom_id res chain seq x y z
N MET A 1 3.51 2.05 39.27
CA MET A 1 3.88 3.45 38.99
C MET A 1 5.09 3.58 38.06
N GLU A 2 6.07 2.68 38.11
CA GLU A 2 7.28 2.74 37.27
C GLU A 2 7.03 2.84 35.75
N LYS A 3 6.09 2.03 35.21
CA LYS A 3 5.79 2.02 33.77
C LYS A 3 5.19 3.33 33.25
N VAL A 4 4.47 4.08 34.10
CA VAL A 4 3.89 5.39 33.72
C VAL A 4 5.00 6.43 33.56
N ARG A 5 5.96 6.48 34.49
CA ARG A 5 7.13 7.36 34.39
C ARG A 5 7.98 7.09 33.15
N ARG A 6 8.10 5.83 32.75
CA ARG A 6 8.82 5.44 31.52
C ARG A 6 8.14 5.96 30.25
N VAL A 7 6.81 5.97 30.21
CA VAL A 7 6.05 6.53 29.08
C VAL A 7 6.23 8.05 29.02
N GLU A 8 6.16 8.73 30.15
CA GLU A 8 6.34 10.18 30.25
C GLU A 8 7.75 10.62 29.84
N ALA A 9 8.78 9.89 30.29
CA ALA A 9 10.18 10.14 29.88
C ALA A 9 10.39 9.91 28.38
N ALA A 10 9.89 8.79 27.83
CA ALA A 10 10.00 8.49 26.40
C ALA A 10 9.20 9.49 25.52
N GLN A 11 8.13 10.06 26.05
CA GLN A 11 7.36 11.12 25.38
C GLN A 11 8.11 12.45 25.36
N GLY A 12 8.82 12.80 26.44
CA GLY A 12 9.71 13.96 26.49
C GLY A 12 10.90 13.84 25.53
N GLU A 13 11.38 12.62 25.28
CA GLU A 13 12.49 12.33 24.37
C GLU A 13 12.05 12.05 22.92
N GLN A 14 10.76 12.25 22.59
CA GLN A 14 10.17 11.95 21.27
C GLN A 14 10.36 10.49 20.81
N ARG A 15 10.58 9.56 21.74
CA ARG A 15 10.73 8.12 21.47
C ARG A 15 9.38 7.41 21.47
N TYR A 16 8.52 7.82 20.56
CA TYR A 16 7.15 7.31 20.45
C TYR A 16 7.07 5.78 20.31
N GLY A 17 8.09 5.14 19.70
CA GLY A 17 8.18 3.68 19.61
C GLY A 17 8.39 2.97 20.95
N GLU A 18 9.14 3.58 21.88
CA GLU A 18 9.35 3.04 23.23
C GLU A 18 8.10 3.24 24.09
N SER A 19 7.48 4.42 24.03
CA SER A 19 6.19 4.68 24.68
C SER A 19 5.13 3.68 24.23
N TRP A 20 5.04 3.41 22.92
CA TRP A 20 4.08 2.44 22.37
C TRP A 20 4.33 1.01 22.83
N ARG A 21 5.61 0.62 22.97
CA ARG A 21 6.00 -0.70 23.49
C ARG A 21 5.57 -0.88 24.95
N VAL A 22 5.82 0.14 25.78
CA VAL A 22 5.42 0.13 27.21
C VAL A 22 3.89 0.13 27.35
N ILE A 23 3.17 0.89 26.52
CA ILE A 23 1.71 0.90 26.51
C ILE A 23 1.15 -0.49 26.16
N ASN A 24 1.68 -1.15 25.13
CA ASN A 24 1.25 -2.50 24.76
C ASN A 24 1.53 -3.53 25.87
N GLU A 25 2.64 -3.37 26.59
CA GLU A 25 2.99 -4.18 27.76
C GLU A 25 2.03 -3.93 28.93
N MET A 26 1.66 -2.67 29.20
CA MET A 26 0.71 -2.30 30.25
C MET A 26 -0.71 -2.75 29.93
N SER A 27 -1.13 -2.65 28.67
CA SER A 27 -2.47 -3.05 28.24
C SER A 27 -2.62 -4.57 28.07
N GLY A 28 -1.53 -5.33 28.20
CA GLY A 28 -1.54 -6.78 28.00
C GLY A 28 -1.98 -7.20 26.59
N ARG A 29 -1.80 -6.33 25.57
CA ARG A 29 -2.19 -6.66 24.19
C ARG A 29 -1.33 -7.82 23.71
N LYS A 30 -1.93 -9.01 23.64
CA LYS A 30 -1.28 -10.18 23.02
C LYS A 30 -1.08 -9.88 21.54
N ARG A 31 0.11 -10.22 21.02
CA ARG A 31 0.39 -10.19 19.59
C ARG A 31 -0.73 -10.95 18.87
N ALA A 32 -1.35 -10.33 17.88
CA ALA A 32 -2.27 -11.06 17.00
C ALA A 32 -1.54 -12.28 16.44
N LYS A 33 -2.23 -13.41 16.33
CA LYS A 33 -1.65 -14.56 15.63
C LYS A 33 -1.27 -14.08 14.23
N GLU A 34 0.02 -14.11 13.92
CA GLU A 34 0.51 -13.82 12.58
C GLU A 34 -0.26 -14.73 11.62
N GLY A 35 -0.67 -14.20 10.46
CA GLY A 35 -1.56 -14.84 9.49
C GLY A 35 -1.00 -16.15 8.93
N GLN A 36 -0.94 -17.17 9.77
CA GLN A 36 -0.50 -18.51 9.41
C GLN A 36 -1.62 -19.16 8.63
N VAL A 37 -1.33 -19.48 7.38
CA VAL A 37 -2.12 -20.41 6.60
C VAL A 37 -2.25 -21.71 7.40
N ALA A 38 -3.47 -22.26 7.45
CA ALA A 38 -3.73 -23.51 8.13
C ALA A 38 -2.84 -24.63 7.55
N GLY A 39 -2.24 -25.43 8.42
CA GLY A 39 -1.35 -26.53 8.03
C GLY A 39 -0.29 -26.81 9.08
N ASN A 40 -0.05 -28.09 9.33
CA ASN A 40 0.94 -28.60 10.29
C ASN A 40 2.35 -28.66 9.69
N SER A 41 2.46 -28.61 8.35
CA SER A 41 3.73 -28.55 7.61
C SER A 41 3.77 -27.40 6.60
N LEU A 42 4.97 -27.08 6.11
CA LEU A 42 5.14 -26.05 5.06
C LEU A 42 4.45 -26.46 3.76
N GLU A 43 4.57 -27.73 3.38
CA GLU A 43 3.97 -28.29 2.16
C GLU A 43 2.44 -28.25 2.22
N GLU A 44 1.84 -28.59 3.36
CA GLU A 44 0.40 -28.49 3.58
C GLU A 44 -0.09 -27.04 3.44
N ARG A 45 0.65 -26.07 3.98
CA ARG A 45 0.28 -24.65 3.87
C ARG A 45 0.33 -24.17 2.42
N VAL A 46 1.36 -24.56 1.67
CA VAL A 46 1.49 -24.21 0.25
C VAL A 46 0.34 -24.80 -0.54
N ASN A 47 0.00 -26.07 -0.31
CA ASN A 47 -1.11 -26.73 -0.99
C ASN A 47 -2.48 -26.16 -0.60
N SER A 48 -2.71 -25.88 0.68
CA SER A 48 -3.95 -25.24 1.15
C SER A 48 -4.11 -23.88 0.49
N TRP A 49 -3.08 -23.04 0.56
CA TRP A 49 -3.10 -21.72 -0.06
C TRP A 49 -3.35 -21.81 -1.57
N PHE A 50 -2.63 -22.69 -2.27
CA PHE A 50 -2.80 -22.87 -3.70
C PHE A 50 -4.23 -23.33 -4.07
N THR A 51 -4.78 -24.28 -3.31
CA THR A 51 -6.12 -24.82 -3.54
C THR A 51 -7.20 -23.77 -3.28
N ASP A 52 -7.08 -23.03 -2.18
CA ASP A 52 -8.03 -21.97 -1.81
C ASP A 52 -8.09 -20.89 -2.89
N PHE A 53 -6.93 -20.41 -3.34
CA PHE A 53 -6.85 -19.40 -4.39
C PHE A 53 -7.30 -19.94 -5.76
N ARG A 54 -6.96 -21.18 -6.08
CA ARG A 54 -7.41 -21.82 -7.32
C ARG A 54 -8.93 -21.95 -7.36
N ASN A 55 -9.56 -22.30 -6.25
CA ASN A 55 -11.02 -22.41 -6.20
C ASN A 55 -11.67 -21.03 -6.27
N LEU A 56 -11.09 -20.04 -5.59
CA LEU A 56 -11.60 -18.67 -5.56
C LEU A 56 -11.50 -17.96 -6.93
N LEU A 57 -10.36 -18.09 -7.62
CA LEU A 57 -10.07 -17.35 -8.86
C LEU A 57 -10.18 -18.19 -10.13
N GLY A 58 -10.05 -19.51 -10.01
CA GLY A 58 -10.04 -20.44 -11.14
C GLY A 58 -11.41 -21.00 -11.49
N THR A 59 -12.45 -20.67 -10.70
CA THR A 59 -13.83 -20.94 -11.08
C THR A 59 -14.47 -19.66 -11.58
N HIS A 60 -14.93 -19.68 -12.84
CA HIS A 60 -15.72 -18.58 -13.35
C HIS A 60 -17.05 -18.59 -12.59
N PRO A 61 -17.49 -17.48 -11.97
CA PRO A 61 -18.77 -17.45 -11.29
C PRO A 61 -19.87 -17.77 -12.32
N THR A 62 -20.74 -18.72 -11.98
CA THR A 62 -22.00 -18.94 -12.70
C THR A 62 -22.95 -17.83 -12.25
N VAL A 63 -22.95 -16.72 -12.97
CA VAL A 63 -23.89 -15.62 -12.72
C VAL A 63 -25.21 -15.98 -13.42
N GLU A 64 -26.27 -16.23 -12.64
CA GLU A 64 -27.62 -16.33 -13.20
C GLU A 64 -28.13 -14.91 -13.49
N GLY A 65 -27.84 -14.41 -14.69
CA GLY A 65 -28.25 -13.09 -15.16
C GLY A 65 -27.39 -12.58 -16.30
N ALA A 66 -27.94 -11.66 -17.10
CA ALA A 66 -27.12 -10.87 -18.02
C ALA A 66 -26.19 -9.96 -17.19
N GLU A 67 -24.98 -9.69 -17.70
CA GLU A 67 -24.08 -8.72 -17.08
C GLU A 67 -24.80 -7.37 -16.96
N GLU A 68 -25.13 -6.98 -15.73
CA GLU A 68 -25.75 -5.69 -15.46
C GLU A 68 -24.67 -4.61 -15.60
N GLU A 69 -24.79 -3.77 -16.62
CA GLU A 69 -23.83 -2.70 -16.88
C GLU A 69 -23.93 -1.67 -15.75
N ILE A 70 -22.90 -1.57 -14.92
CA ILE A 70 -22.88 -0.64 -13.79
C ILE A 70 -22.83 0.79 -14.36
N PRO A 71 -23.84 1.63 -14.11
CA PRO A 71 -23.85 2.98 -14.66
C PRO A 71 -22.75 3.82 -13.99
N ALA A 72 -21.92 4.47 -14.80
CA ALA A 72 -20.97 5.44 -14.32
C ALA A 72 -21.73 6.65 -13.73
N LEU A 73 -21.65 6.83 -12.41
CA LEU A 73 -22.34 7.92 -11.69
C LEU A 73 -21.79 9.31 -12.04
N LEU A 74 -20.61 9.37 -12.62
CA LEU A 74 -19.83 10.58 -12.80
C LEU A 74 -19.26 10.62 -14.23
N THR A 75 -20.15 10.76 -15.21
CA THR A 75 -19.79 10.80 -16.64
C THR A 75 -19.33 12.17 -17.12
N ASN A 76 -19.76 13.25 -16.46
CA ASN A 76 -19.53 14.63 -16.91
C ASN A 76 -18.69 15.43 -15.91
N LEU A 77 -17.49 14.95 -15.59
CA LEU A 77 -16.56 15.77 -14.81
C LEU A 77 -15.96 16.84 -15.72
N ASN A 78 -15.88 18.06 -15.20
CA ASN A 78 -15.08 19.13 -15.82
C ASN A 78 -13.59 18.92 -15.48
N ILE A 79 -13.05 17.76 -15.85
CA ILE A 79 -11.63 17.44 -15.80
C ILE A 79 -11.17 17.15 -17.22
N ASP A 80 -9.97 17.60 -17.54
CA ASP A 80 -9.33 17.26 -18.81
C ASP A 80 -8.82 15.82 -18.70
N ASP A 81 -9.37 14.92 -19.51
CA ASP A 81 -8.96 13.53 -19.65
C ASP A 81 -7.93 13.33 -20.78
N GLY A 82 -7.49 14.43 -21.38
CA GLY A 82 -6.47 14.45 -22.41
C GLY A 82 -5.06 14.09 -21.92
N PRO A 83 -4.09 13.97 -22.86
CA PRO A 83 -2.71 13.68 -22.54
C PRO A 83 -2.10 14.74 -21.61
N PHE A 84 -1.36 14.28 -20.60
CA PHE A 84 -0.69 15.14 -19.64
C PHE A 84 0.28 16.14 -20.31
N THR A 85 0.19 17.40 -19.92
CA THR A 85 0.95 18.50 -20.52
C THR A 85 2.15 18.93 -19.67
N VAL A 86 3.15 19.51 -20.31
CA VAL A 86 4.34 20.05 -19.63
C VAL A 86 3.98 21.22 -18.70
N MET A 87 2.91 21.98 -19.02
CA MET A 87 2.43 23.07 -18.18
C MET A 87 1.82 22.56 -16.86
N GLU A 88 1.07 21.45 -16.91
CA GLU A 88 0.55 20.81 -15.70
C GLU A 88 1.69 20.30 -14.82
N LEU A 89 2.73 19.73 -15.42
CA LEU A 89 3.92 19.32 -14.68
C LEU A 89 4.58 20.48 -13.93
N ALA A 90 4.74 21.62 -14.61
CA ALA A 90 5.32 22.82 -14.01
C ALA A 90 4.44 23.34 -12.85
N ARG A 91 3.11 23.36 -13.06
CA ARG A 91 2.14 23.75 -12.04
C ARG A 91 2.24 22.85 -10.82
N VAL A 92 2.19 21.52 -11.00
CA VAL A 92 2.30 20.55 -9.91
C VAL A 92 3.62 20.73 -9.16
N LYS A 93 4.74 20.82 -9.86
CA LYS A 93 6.07 21.03 -9.24
C LYS A 93 6.12 22.30 -8.38
N SER A 94 5.51 23.39 -8.82
CA SER A 94 5.46 24.63 -8.04
C SER A 94 4.58 24.55 -6.79
N THR A 95 3.56 23.68 -6.80
CA THR A 95 2.62 23.50 -5.69
C THR A 95 3.05 22.48 -4.64
N LEU A 96 4.05 21.63 -4.96
CA LEU A 96 4.53 20.60 -4.05
C LEU A 96 5.24 21.24 -2.85
N LYS A 97 4.67 21.06 -1.64
CA LYS A 97 5.28 21.49 -0.38
C LYS A 97 6.12 20.35 0.20
N GLN A 98 7.36 20.66 0.56
CA GLN A 98 8.22 19.74 1.31
C GLN A 98 7.68 19.53 2.74
N GLY A 99 7.95 18.37 3.34
CA GLY A 99 7.56 18.07 4.73
C GLY A 99 6.08 17.68 4.93
N LYS A 100 5.34 17.33 3.87
CA LYS A 100 3.97 16.79 3.97
C LYS A 100 3.91 15.29 4.22
N SER A 101 5.03 14.58 4.10
CA SER A 101 5.08 13.15 4.39
C SER A 101 5.13 12.93 5.90
N ALA A 102 4.15 12.20 6.43
CA ALA A 102 4.19 11.73 7.81
C ALA A 102 5.24 10.62 7.94
N GLY A 103 6.49 11.01 8.16
CA GLY A 103 7.62 10.11 8.38
C GLY A 103 8.81 10.91 8.90
N PRO A 104 9.73 10.28 9.65
CA PRO A 104 10.93 10.96 10.11
C PRO A 104 11.74 11.48 8.90
N ASP A 105 12.22 12.72 9.00
CA ASP A 105 12.88 13.49 7.91
C ASP A 105 14.10 12.79 7.28
N SER A 106 14.61 11.75 7.93
CA SER A 106 15.76 10.95 7.50
C SER A 106 15.42 9.71 6.66
N ILE A 107 14.15 9.46 6.34
CA ILE A 107 13.79 8.39 5.39
C ILE A 107 13.77 8.99 3.98
N PRO A 108 14.74 8.68 3.10
CA PRO A 108 14.70 9.16 1.74
C PRO A 108 13.40 8.69 1.08
N GLN A 109 12.67 9.63 0.50
CA GLN A 109 11.43 9.38 -0.23
C GLN A 109 11.73 8.44 -1.40
N ARG A 110 11.51 7.13 -1.19
CA ARG A 110 11.78 6.10 -2.20
C ARG A 110 10.65 6.08 -3.24
N SER A 111 10.47 7.17 -3.98
CA SER A 111 9.48 7.20 -5.07
C SER A 111 9.83 8.08 -6.28
N SER A 112 10.96 8.80 -6.32
CA SER A 112 11.30 9.62 -7.50
C SER A 112 12.26 8.96 -8.51
N ARG A 113 12.80 7.77 -8.22
CA ARG A 113 13.81 7.10 -9.09
C ARG A 113 13.28 5.97 -9.99
N ILE A 114 11.98 5.69 -10.00
CA ILE A 114 11.41 4.59 -10.84
C ILE A 114 11.01 5.10 -12.24
N VAL A 115 10.67 6.38 -12.39
CA VAL A 115 10.14 6.87 -13.69
C VAL A 115 11.24 7.03 -14.75
N THR A 116 12.50 7.25 -14.37
CA THR A 116 13.57 7.45 -15.35
C THR A 116 14.14 6.16 -15.94
N SER A 117 14.01 5.00 -15.27
CA SER A 117 14.49 3.72 -15.79
C SER A 117 13.47 2.97 -16.65
N MET A 118 12.18 3.30 -16.56
CA MET A 118 11.14 2.64 -17.36
C MET A 118 10.96 3.24 -18.76
N THR A 119 11.47 4.43 -19.07
CA THR A 119 11.33 5.01 -20.42
C THR A 119 12.35 4.49 -21.45
N SER A 120 13.38 3.77 -21.01
CA SER A 120 14.37 3.17 -21.93
C SER A 120 13.99 1.76 -22.40
N SER A 121 13.12 1.04 -21.69
CA SER A 121 12.79 -0.36 -22.01
C SER A 121 11.65 -0.56 -23.01
N TRP A 122 10.85 0.47 -23.31
CA TRP A 122 9.70 0.36 -24.23
C TRP A 122 10.02 0.76 -25.67
N ARG A 123 11.21 1.29 -25.96
CA ARG A 123 11.60 1.69 -27.32
C ARG A 123 12.13 0.57 -28.22
N TYR A 124 12.25 -0.67 -27.72
CA TYR A 124 12.71 -1.81 -28.52
C TYR A 124 11.63 -2.85 -28.88
N ALA A 125 10.36 -2.62 -28.50
CA ALA A 125 9.30 -3.61 -28.69
C ALA A 125 8.39 -3.38 -29.93
N THR A 126 8.69 -2.40 -30.80
CA THR A 126 7.87 -2.09 -31.98
C THR A 126 8.59 -2.29 -33.32
N LEU A 127 9.63 -3.15 -33.38
CA LEU A 127 10.34 -3.48 -34.63
C LEU A 127 10.45 -5.00 -34.88
N LEU A 128 9.42 -5.76 -34.50
CA LEU A 128 9.23 -7.15 -34.95
C LEU A 128 7.73 -7.43 -35.14
N TRP A 129 7.21 -6.95 -36.26
CA TRP A 129 6.14 -7.60 -37.02
C TRP A 129 6.48 -7.44 -38.50
#